data_AF-A0A7S1CBA1-F1
#
_entry.id   AF-A0A7S1CBA1-F1
#
_cell.length_a   1.000
_cell.length_b   1.000
_cell.length_c   1.000
_cell.angle_alpha   90.00
_cell.angle_beta   90.00
_cell.angle_gamma   90.00
#
_symmetry.space_group_name_H-M   'P 1'
#
loop_
_entity.id
_entity.type
_entity.pdbx_description
1 polymer ?
#
loop_
_entity_poly.entity_id
_entity_poly.type
_entity_poly.pdbx_seq_one_letter_code
_entity_poly.pdbx_strand_id
1 'polypeptide(L)'
;MAEAREGKDKGGDGSSEGCDATRFAFFWRAGSPFSNFHPARFSMVVRQPGLAGRVGDDGVVVGGGGGGVDGGGGDDKEAARTERGTRAAGRRARGGAGGGGAGVDDESIGDAVEFTYFCSEQAMMHGKALLFGDFEAARLVMAATKPGQCKSIGRKVRGFNDGTWKKYRVPIVYAATSCKFSQRKDLRAAMDATRGRTLVEAAPRDRIWGIGLGEAAAKAMPPAEWPGQNLLGATLTRLRDDMTAGTVPARGISLDLPVPDVGDGAVVARAPTKRERKRGEKKGGGVAAPVVEERRTRGSGKRRRSGD
;
A
#
# COMPACT_ATOMS: atom_id res chain seq x y z
N MET A 1 5.32 18.19 -77.42
CA MET A 1 4.69 16.87 -77.60
C MET A 1 5.78 15.83 -77.34
N ALA A 2 6.22 15.63 -76.10
CA ALA A 2 5.55 14.92 -74.99
C ALA A 2 5.56 13.39 -75.21
N GLU A 3 5.95 12.53 -74.28
CA GLU A 3 6.56 12.66 -72.95
C GLU A 3 6.99 11.25 -72.51
N ALA A 4 8.09 11.14 -71.77
CA ALA A 4 8.54 9.92 -71.14
C ALA A 4 7.59 9.52 -70.01
N ARG A 5 7.22 8.23 -69.92
CA ARG A 5 6.48 7.69 -68.77
C ARG A 5 7.44 7.06 -67.78
N GLU A 6 7.66 7.79 -66.69
CA GLU A 6 8.31 7.33 -65.47
C GLU A 6 7.50 6.19 -64.82
N GLY A 7 8.18 5.05 -64.61
CA GLY A 7 7.71 3.99 -63.72
C GLY A 7 7.92 4.42 -62.28
N LYS A 8 6.81 4.73 -61.58
CA LYS A 8 6.79 4.98 -60.14
C LYS A 8 7.13 3.70 -59.39
N ASP A 9 8.34 3.64 -58.86
CA ASP A 9 8.67 2.77 -57.73
C ASP A 9 7.84 3.19 -56.51
N LYS A 10 6.85 2.37 -56.16
CA LYS A 10 6.16 2.42 -54.87
C LYS A 10 6.48 1.14 -54.10
N GLY A 11 7.76 0.99 -53.74
CA GLY A 11 8.19 0.09 -52.67
C GLY A 11 7.87 0.72 -51.32
N GLY A 12 6.60 0.66 -50.92
CA GLY A 12 6.23 0.91 -49.53
C GLY A 12 6.68 -0.30 -48.71
N ASP A 13 7.86 -0.22 -48.09
CA ASP A 13 8.24 -1.11 -47.00
C ASP A 13 7.41 -0.70 -45.77
N GLY A 14 6.14 -1.12 -45.80
CA GLY A 14 5.35 -1.26 -44.61
C GLY A 14 5.91 -2.43 -43.83
N SER A 15 6.97 -2.17 -43.05
CA SER A 15 7.37 -3.04 -41.95
C SER A 15 6.17 -3.17 -41.02
N SER A 16 5.37 -4.21 -41.25
CA SER A 16 4.44 -4.71 -40.26
C SER A 16 5.31 -5.19 -39.12
N GLU A 17 5.52 -4.33 -38.11
CA GLU A 17 6.05 -4.73 -36.81
C GLU A 17 5.02 -5.68 -36.17
N GLY A 18 4.99 -6.92 -36.66
CA GLY A 18 4.39 -8.03 -35.95
C GLY A 18 5.01 -8.08 -34.56
N CYS A 19 4.19 -8.34 -33.55
CA CYS A 19 4.66 -8.54 -32.18
C CYS A 19 5.71 -9.66 -32.19
N ASP A 20 7.00 -9.29 -32.19
CA ASP A 20 8.08 -10.24 -31.99
C ASP A 20 7.93 -10.82 -30.58
N ALA A 21 7.25 -11.97 -30.51
CA ALA A 21 6.92 -12.65 -29.27
C ALA A 21 8.16 -13.05 -28.46
N THR A 22 9.36 -12.98 -29.06
CA THR A 22 10.63 -13.23 -28.36
C THR A 22 11.08 -12.03 -27.51
N ARG A 23 10.56 -10.81 -27.79
CA ARG A 23 10.89 -9.57 -27.06
C ARG A 23 10.16 -9.42 -25.73
N PHE A 24 9.07 -10.16 -25.50
CA PHE A 24 8.23 -10.01 -24.31
C PHE A 24 8.28 -11.23 -23.39
N ALA A 25 8.27 -10.99 -22.08
CA ALA A 25 8.04 -11.99 -21.05
C ALA A 25 6.67 -11.72 -20.40
N PHE A 26 5.63 -12.40 -20.89
CA PHE A 26 4.28 -12.25 -20.38
C PHE A 26 4.10 -12.95 -19.03
N PHE A 27 3.35 -12.33 -18.14
CA PHE A 27 2.91 -12.92 -16.87
C PHE A 27 1.54 -12.38 -16.46
N TRP A 28 0.75 -13.15 -15.72
CA TRP A 28 -0.58 -12.71 -15.25
C TRP A 28 -1.16 -13.52 -14.10
N ARG A 29 -0.61 -14.71 -13.83
CA ARG A 29 -1.08 -15.59 -12.76
C ARG A 29 -0.51 -15.17 -11.42
N ALA A 30 -1.27 -15.35 -10.35
CA ALA A 30 -0.79 -15.09 -8.98
C ALA A 30 0.45 -15.94 -8.61
N GLY A 31 0.62 -17.11 -9.21
CA GLY A 31 1.81 -17.95 -9.04
C GLY A 31 3.04 -17.49 -9.83
N SER A 32 2.93 -16.46 -10.68
CA SER A 32 4.10 -15.88 -11.35
C SER A 32 4.96 -15.12 -10.34
N PRO A 33 6.30 -15.29 -10.31
CA PRO A 33 7.18 -14.54 -9.42
C PRO A 33 7.06 -13.02 -9.60
N PHE A 34 6.60 -12.58 -10.77
CA PHE A 34 6.42 -11.17 -11.14
C PHE A 34 5.10 -10.57 -10.65
N SER A 35 4.13 -11.39 -10.27
CA SER A 35 2.84 -10.88 -9.77
C SER A 35 2.97 -10.22 -8.40
N ASN A 36 2.20 -9.16 -8.16
CA ASN A 36 2.05 -8.58 -6.82
C ASN A 36 1.39 -9.55 -5.82
N PHE A 37 0.63 -10.52 -6.32
CA PHE A 37 -0.08 -11.52 -5.51
C PHE A 37 0.80 -12.74 -5.17
N HIS A 38 2.01 -12.81 -5.75
CA HIS A 38 2.92 -13.92 -5.51
C HIS A 38 3.35 -13.97 -4.04
N PRO A 39 3.22 -15.13 -3.36
CA PRO A 39 3.63 -15.27 -1.97
C PRO A 39 5.15 -15.15 -1.87
N ALA A 40 5.62 -14.09 -1.23
CA ALA A 40 7.03 -13.84 -0.99
C ALA A 40 7.17 -12.98 0.26
N ARG A 41 7.77 -13.52 1.32
CA ARG A 41 8.07 -12.75 2.52
C ARG A 41 9.30 -11.88 2.29
N PHE A 42 9.19 -10.60 2.60
CA PHE A 42 10.30 -9.65 2.58
C PHE A 42 10.05 -8.52 3.58
N SER A 43 11.13 -7.90 4.05
CA SER A 43 11.08 -6.72 4.89
C SER A 43 11.34 -5.45 4.08
N MET A 44 10.69 -4.33 4.40
CA MET A 44 10.96 -3.03 3.78
C MET A 44 10.92 -1.96 4.85
N VAL A 45 11.95 -1.11 4.86
CA VAL A 45 12.01 0.08 5.71
C VAL A 45 11.15 1.16 5.07
N VAL A 46 10.24 1.75 5.84
CA VAL A 46 9.43 2.90 5.45
C VAL A 46 9.89 4.10 6.27
N ARG A 47 10.18 5.23 5.62
CA ARG A 47 10.49 6.50 6.27
C ARG A 47 9.37 7.48 6.01
N GLN A 48 8.73 7.96 7.07
CA GLN A 48 7.65 8.94 6.96
C GLN A 48 7.54 9.75 8.25
N PRO A 49 7.66 11.08 8.23
CA PRO A 49 7.70 11.84 9.47
C PRO A 49 6.46 11.60 10.36
N GLY A 50 6.70 11.37 11.65
CA GLY A 50 5.70 11.02 12.65
C GLY A 50 5.19 9.57 12.61
N LEU A 51 5.77 8.68 11.79
CA LEU A 51 5.37 7.28 11.72
C LEU A 51 5.84 6.47 12.93
N ALA A 52 7.07 6.68 13.43
CA ALA A 52 7.60 5.88 14.54
C ALA A 52 6.74 6.02 15.81
N GLY A 53 6.23 7.23 16.07
CA GLY A 53 5.32 7.48 17.21
C GLY A 53 3.91 6.88 17.05
N ARG A 54 3.58 6.30 15.89
CA ARG A 54 2.29 5.67 15.56
C ARG A 54 2.38 4.17 15.45
N VAL A 55 3.56 3.58 15.57
CA VAL A 55 3.75 2.12 15.46
C VAL A 55 3.92 1.55 16.86
N GLY A 56 3.15 0.50 17.18
CA GLY A 56 3.28 -0.24 18.43
C GLY A 56 4.54 -1.10 18.47
N ASP A 57 4.87 -1.66 19.63
CA ASP A 57 6.06 -2.52 19.83
C ASP A 57 6.07 -3.76 18.90
N ASP A 58 4.92 -4.14 18.37
CA ASP A 58 4.71 -5.25 17.43
C ASP A 58 4.90 -4.85 15.96
N GLY A 59 5.31 -3.61 15.67
CA GLY A 59 5.46 -3.11 14.31
C GLY A 59 4.12 -2.82 13.62
N VAL A 60 3.02 -2.79 14.36
CA VAL A 60 1.67 -2.53 13.82
C VAL A 60 1.31 -1.06 14.05
N VAL A 61 0.77 -0.41 13.03
CA VAL A 61 0.30 0.97 13.14
C VAL A 61 -0.90 1.04 14.09
N VAL A 62 -0.80 1.86 15.14
CA VAL A 62 -1.84 2.09 16.15
C VAL A 62 -2.87 3.08 15.59
N GLY A 63 -4.11 2.63 15.44
CA GLY A 63 -5.22 3.48 15.04
C GLY A 63 -5.62 4.45 16.15
N GLY A 64 -5.75 5.74 15.83
CA GLY A 64 -6.44 6.71 16.68
C GLY A 64 -7.93 6.39 16.70
N GLY A 65 -8.47 6.00 17.86
CA GLY A 65 -9.82 5.48 17.99
C GLY A 65 -10.91 6.42 17.44
N GLY A 66 -11.77 5.86 16.59
CA GLY A 66 -12.99 6.50 16.12
C GLY A 66 -13.92 5.49 15.45
N GLY A 67 -15.02 5.17 16.13
CA GLY A 67 -16.24 4.60 15.55
C GLY A 67 -16.21 3.11 15.22
N GLY A 68 -16.82 2.30 16.08
CA GLY A 68 -17.11 0.90 15.80
C GLY A 68 -17.99 0.74 14.56
N VAL A 69 -17.70 -0.29 13.77
CA VAL A 69 -18.63 -0.82 12.78
C VAL A 69 -19.07 -2.20 13.26
N ASP A 70 -20.36 -2.31 13.55
CA ASP A 70 -21.06 -3.57 13.77
C ASP A 70 -20.87 -4.46 12.53
N GLY A 71 -20.14 -5.56 12.71
CA GLY A 71 -19.98 -6.61 11.72
C GLY A 71 -21.12 -7.61 11.82
N GLY A 72 -22.19 -7.37 11.07
CA GLY A 72 -23.24 -8.36 10.82
C GLY A 72 -22.83 -9.37 9.75
N GLY A 73 -22.94 -10.66 10.10
CA GLY A 73 -23.38 -11.75 9.23
C GLY A 73 -22.40 -12.32 8.21
N GLY A 74 -22.06 -13.60 8.36
CA GLY A 74 -21.40 -14.38 7.32
C GLY A 74 -20.84 -15.68 7.87
N ASP A 75 -21.72 -16.66 8.05
CA ASP A 75 -21.40 -18.06 8.35
C ASP A 75 -20.36 -18.62 7.39
N ASP A 76 -19.32 -19.25 7.93
CA ASP A 76 -18.61 -20.37 7.30
C ASP A 76 -18.01 -21.23 8.44
N LYS A 77 -18.65 -22.38 8.65
CA LYS A 77 -18.18 -23.45 9.54
C LYS A 77 -17.12 -24.29 8.81
N GLU A 78 -16.30 -24.95 9.64
CA GLU A 78 -15.54 -26.18 9.34
C GLU A 78 -14.18 -25.97 8.63
N ALA A 79 -13.05 -26.54 9.04
CA ALA A 79 -12.62 -27.32 10.19
C ALA A 79 -11.10 -27.17 10.31
N ALA A 80 -10.55 -27.17 11.52
CA ALA A 80 -9.21 -27.70 11.79
C ALA A 80 -9.06 -27.97 13.29
N ARG A 81 -9.00 -29.26 13.61
CA ARG A 81 -8.77 -29.84 14.93
C ARG A 81 -7.28 -29.73 15.25
N THR A 82 -6.91 -28.95 16.26
CA THR A 82 -5.51 -28.82 16.73
C THR A 82 -5.26 -29.79 17.88
N GLU A 83 -4.26 -30.65 17.72
CA GLU A 83 -3.74 -31.50 18.79
C GLU A 83 -2.86 -30.71 19.77
N ARG A 84 -2.96 -31.10 21.04
CA ARG A 84 -2.19 -30.59 22.18
C ARG A 84 -0.77 -31.16 22.16
N GLY A 85 0.22 -30.31 22.45
CA GLY A 85 1.60 -30.72 22.70
C GLY A 85 2.36 -29.73 23.59
N THR A 86 2.26 -29.98 24.90
CA THR A 86 3.23 -29.74 26.01
C THR A 86 4.15 -28.50 26.07
N ARG A 87 4.06 -27.84 27.25
CA ARG A 87 5.00 -26.85 27.80
C ARG A 87 6.36 -27.48 28.15
N ALA A 88 7.43 -26.70 28.03
CA ALA A 88 8.61 -26.82 28.89
C ALA A 88 9.24 -25.44 29.13
N ALA A 89 9.46 -25.14 30.41
CA ALA A 89 10.13 -23.95 30.92
C ALA A 89 11.65 -24.17 30.95
N GLY A 90 12.43 -23.13 30.67
CA GLY A 90 13.89 -23.12 30.81
C GLY A 90 14.39 -21.77 31.33
N ARG A 91 15.23 -21.81 32.35
CA ARG A 91 15.62 -20.71 33.25
C ARG A 91 16.65 -19.72 32.67
N ARG A 92 16.58 -18.51 33.24
CA ARG A 92 17.59 -17.45 33.47
C ARG A 92 19.07 -17.83 33.30
N ALA A 93 19.83 -16.86 32.77
CA ALA A 93 21.16 -16.49 33.27
C ALA A 93 21.31 -14.95 33.32
N ARG A 94 21.97 -14.46 34.37
CA ARG A 94 22.34 -13.05 34.65
C ARG A 94 23.81 -12.81 34.28
N GLY A 95 24.16 -11.56 34.04
CA GLY A 95 25.52 -10.98 34.05
C GLY A 95 25.70 -10.07 32.83
N GLY A 96 26.22 -8.84 32.88
CA GLY A 96 26.89 -8.03 33.89
C GLY A 96 27.40 -6.76 33.16
N ALA A 97 27.59 -5.67 33.90
CA ALA A 97 27.76 -4.28 33.46
C ALA A 97 29.05 -3.92 32.68
N GLY A 98 29.03 -2.74 32.01
CA GLY A 98 30.15 -1.78 32.06
C GLY A 98 30.54 -1.01 30.79
N GLY A 99 30.39 0.33 30.81
CA GLY A 99 31.13 1.35 30.00
C GLY A 99 30.50 1.72 28.64
N GLY A 100 30.17 2.96 28.28
CA GLY A 100 30.61 4.29 28.73
C GLY A 100 31.58 4.91 27.73
N GLY A 101 31.11 5.70 26.76
CA GLY A 101 31.99 6.46 25.87
C GLY A 101 31.34 7.12 24.65
N ALA A 102 31.26 8.47 24.73
CA ALA A 102 31.31 9.48 23.67
C ALA A 102 30.17 9.54 22.62
N GLY A 103 29.41 10.63 22.73
CA GLY A 103 28.39 11.05 21.77
C GLY A 103 28.97 11.39 20.40
N VAL A 104 28.23 10.95 19.40
CA VAL A 104 28.16 11.57 18.08
C VAL A 104 26.75 12.11 17.94
N ASP A 105 26.66 13.26 17.32
CA ASP A 105 25.49 14.13 17.33
C ASP A 105 24.24 13.42 16.78
N ASP A 106 23.19 13.41 17.60
CA ASP A 106 21.87 12.83 17.35
C ASP A 106 21.13 13.64 16.28
N GLU A 107 21.53 13.50 15.02
CA GLU A 107 20.60 13.70 13.91
C GLU A 107 19.58 12.56 13.96
N SER A 108 18.50 12.81 14.70
CA SER A 108 17.28 12.01 14.77
C SER A 108 17.06 11.16 13.52
N ILE A 109 17.46 9.89 13.59
CA ILE A 109 16.93 8.78 12.78
C ILE A 109 15.49 8.51 13.27
N GLY A 110 14.70 9.56 13.40
CA GLY A 110 13.31 9.51 13.78
C GLY A 110 12.53 9.20 12.52
N ASP A 111 11.71 8.16 12.59
CA ASP A 111 10.67 7.81 11.62
C ASP A 111 10.99 6.78 10.52
N ALA A 112 12.08 6.04 10.64
CA ALA A 112 12.27 4.81 9.87
C ALA A 112 11.70 3.60 10.62
N VAL A 113 10.79 2.85 10.00
CA VAL A 113 10.19 1.63 10.57
C VAL A 113 10.29 0.49 9.56
N GLU A 114 10.79 -0.68 10.00
CA GLU A 114 10.82 -1.88 9.17
C GLU A 114 9.52 -2.69 9.31
N PHE A 115 8.88 -2.99 8.17
CA PHE A 115 7.69 -3.83 8.12
C PHE A 115 7.97 -5.10 7.32
N THR A 116 7.39 -6.22 7.74
CA THR A 116 7.44 -7.48 6.98
C THR A 116 6.13 -7.72 6.24
N TYR A 117 6.22 -8.03 4.95
CA TYR A 117 5.06 -8.29 4.10
C TYR A 117 5.08 -9.73 3.60
N PHE A 118 3.91 -10.30 3.30
CA PHE A 118 3.82 -11.64 2.69
C PHE A 118 3.70 -11.63 1.16
N CYS A 119 3.47 -10.46 0.55
CA CYS A 119 3.48 -10.24 -0.91
C CYS A 119 3.58 -8.73 -1.22
N SER A 120 3.87 -8.38 -2.47
CA SER A 120 3.97 -6.97 -2.90
C SER A 120 2.63 -6.24 -2.89
N GLU A 121 1.49 -6.93 -3.06
CA GLU A 121 0.15 -6.32 -2.92
C GLU A 121 -0.08 -5.77 -1.52
N GLN A 122 0.35 -6.49 -0.47
CA GLN A 122 0.23 -6.01 0.90
C GLN A 122 1.06 -4.73 1.11
N ALA A 123 2.31 -4.72 0.64
CA ALA A 123 3.16 -3.54 0.71
C ALA A 123 2.59 -2.35 -0.07
N MET A 124 2.03 -2.59 -1.26
CA MET A 124 1.39 -1.55 -2.08
C MET A 124 0.20 -0.92 -1.36
N MET A 125 -0.69 -1.73 -0.78
CA MET A 125 -1.88 -1.22 -0.09
C MET A 125 -1.55 -0.60 1.26
N HIS A 126 -0.51 -1.07 1.95
CA HIS A 126 0.00 -0.46 3.19
C HIS A 126 0.61 0.92 2.89
N GLY A 127 1.51 1.01 1.90
CA GLY A 127 2.09 2.28 1.46
C GLY A 127 1.03 3.27 0.96
N LYS A 128 -0.01 2.79 0.27
CA LYS A 128 -1.17 3.61 -0.13
C LYS A 128 -1.90 4.18 1.10
N ALA A 129 -2.18 3.37 2.10
CA ALA A 129 -2.86 3.82 3.32
C ALA A 129 -2.04 4.85 4.10
N LEU A 130 -0.73 4.61 4.25
CA LEU A 130 0.21 5.55 4.87
C LEU A 130 0.31 6.87 4.11
N LEU A 131 0.34 6.83 2.77
CA LEU A 131 0.39 8.02 1.92
C LEU A 131 -0.80 8.96 2.15
N PHE A 132 -1.99 8.39 2.39
CA PHE A 132 -3.23 9.16 2.62
C PHE A 132 -3.57 9.34 4.10
N GLY A 133 -2.67 8.96 5.02
CA GLY A 133 -2.88 9.10 6.46
C GLY A 133 -4.00 8.22 7.03
N ASP A 134 -4.45 7.20 6.29
CA ASP A 134 -5.44 6.23 6.76
C ASP A 134 -4.76 5.11 7.56
N PHE A 135 -4.31 5.46 8.76
CA PHE A 135 -3.58 4.55 9.65
C PHE A 135 -4.41 3.33 10.09
N GLU A 136 -5.73 3.43 10.11
CA GLU A 136 -6.60 2.27 10.38
C GLU A 136 -6.61 1.30 9.20
N ALA A 137 -6.72 1.79 7.96
CA ALA A 137 -6.55 0.94 6.78
C ALA A 137 -5.14 0.33 6.73
N ALA A 138 -4.10 1.09 7.10
CA ALA A 138 -2.72 0.61 7.17
C ALA A 138 -2.62 -0.59 8.15
N ARG A 139 -3.19 -0.45 9.35
CA ARG A 139 -3.27 -1.51 10.35
C ARG A 139 -4.00 -2.76 9.83
N LEU A 140 -5.17 -2.57 9.21
CA LEU A 140 -5.96 -3.66 8.64
C LEU A 140 -5.24 -4.39 7.50
N VAL A 141 -4.50 -3.66 6.65
CA VAL A 141 -3.68 -4.27 5.60
C VAL A 141 -2.55 -5.12 6.20
N MET A 142 -1.90 -4.65 7.27
CA MET A 142 -0.85 -5.41 7.95
C MET A 142 -1.40 -6.67 8.65
N ALA A 143 -2.64 -6.63 9.15
CA ALA A 143 -3.31 -7.77 9.76
C ALA A 143 -3.91 -8.77 8.74
N ALA A 144 -4.06 -8.38 7.47
CA ALA A 144 -4.60 -9.26 6.44
C ALA A 144 -3.68 -10.45 6.16
N THR A 145 -4.24 -11.58 5.73
CA THR A 145 -3.49 -12.82 5.46
C THR A 145 -3.53 -13.25 4.00
N LYS A 146 -4.32 -12.55 3.16
CA LYS A 146 -4.49 -12.87 1.74
C LYS A 146 -4.39 -11.60 0.88
N PRO A 147 -3.76 -11.64 -0.31
CA PRO A 147 -3.61 -10.47 -1.17
C PRO A 147 -4.95 -9.81 -1.53
N GLY A 148 -5.98 -10.62 -1.75
CA GLY A 148 -7.33 -10.13 -2.05
C GLY A 148 -7.95 -9.29 -0.93
N GLN A 149 -7.65 -9.59 0.34
CA GLN A 149 -8.08 -8.79 1.49
C GLN A 149 -7.36 -7.43 1.49
N CYS A 150 -6.03 -7.43 1.30
CA CYS A 150 -5.24 -6.20 1.19
C CYS A 150 -5.79 -5.29 0.09
N LYS A 151 -6.05 -5.85 -1.10
CA LYS A 151 -6.63 -5.12 -2.24
C LYS A 151 -8.03 -4.58 -1.92
N SER A 152 -8.85 -5.35 -1.20
CA SER A 152 -10.19 -4.91 -0.80
C SER A 152 -10.13 -3.72 0.17
N ILE A 153 -9.25 -3.76 1.17
CA ILE A 153 -9.03 -2.68 2.12
C ILE A 153 -8.46 -1.45 1.40
N GLY A 154 -7.46 -1.63 0.54
CA GLY A 154 -6.84 -0.55 -0.21
C GLY A 154 -7.75 0.18 -1.19
N ARG A 155 -8.87 -0.43 -1.62
CA ARG A 155 -9.94 0.24 -2.37
C ARG A 155 -10.79 1.19 -1.51
N LYS A 156 -10.76 1.02 -0.18
CA LYS A 156 -11.56 1.79 0.79
C LYS A 156 -10.72 2.81 1.60
N VAL A 157 -9.45 3.02 1.22
CA VAL A 157 -8.56 4.01 1.85
C VAL A 157 -9.19 5.40 1.79
N ARG A 158 -9.35 6.02 2.95
CA ARG A 158 -9.88 7.38 3.11
C ARG A 158 -8.86 8.42 2.64
N GLY A 159 -9.34 9.60 2.26
CA GLY A 159 -8.48 10.69 1.77
C GLY A 159 -7.86 10.43 0.39
N PHE A 160 -8.33 9.43 -0.36
CA PHE A 160 -7.76 9.07 -1.65
C PHE A 160 -7.84 10.23 -2.65
N ASN A 161 -6.68 10.62 -3.18
CA ASN A 161 -6.55 11.55 -4.30
C ASN A 161 -5.82 10.86 -5.45
N ASP A 162 -6.43 10.81 -6.63
CA ASP A 162 -5.88 10.11 -7.80
C ASP A 162 -4.58 10.76 -8.32
N GLY A 163 -4.46 12.08 -8.27
CA GLY A 163 -3.25 12.80 -8.68
C GLY A 163 -2.05 12.44 -7.79
N THR A 164 -2.24 12.51 -6.48
CA THR A 164 -1.24 12.06 -5.49
C THR A 164 -0.93 10.58 -5.67
N TRP A 165 -1.94 9.73 -5.85
CA TRP A 165 -1.71 8.30 -6.06
C TRP A 165 -0.88 8.02 -7.32
N LYS A 166 -1.18 8.68 -8.45
CA LYS A 166 -0.42 8.54 -9.69
C LYS A 166 1.05 8.90 -9.52
N LYS A 167 1.36 9.92 -8.70
CA LYS A 167 2.73 10.34 -8.37
C LYS A 167 3.50 9.27 -7.58
N TYR A 168 2.85 8.62 -6.60
CA TYR A 168 3.54 7.74 -5.65
C TYR A 168 3.37 6.23 -5.91
N ARG A 169 2.39 5.79 -6.71
CA ARG A 169 2.10 4.36 -6.92
C ARG A 169 3.29 3.57 -7.46
N VAL A 170 4.03 4.14 -8.42
CA VAL A 170 5.21 3.48 -9.01
C VAL A 170 6.37 3.44 -8.00
N PRO A 171 6.77 4.54 -7.34
CA PRO A 171 7.75 4.48 -6.25
C PRO A 171 7.44 3.44 -5.16
N ILE A 172 6.17 3.36 -4.71
CA ILE A 172 5.73 2.39 -3.70
C ILE A 172 5.94 0.95 -4.19
N VAL A 173 5.48 0.63 -5.40
CA VAL A 173 5.63 -0.73 -5.95
C VAL A 173 7.07 -1.05 -6.28
N TYR A 174 7.85 -0.08 -6.76
CA TYR A 174 9.27 -0.25 -7.02
C TYR A 174 10.03 -0.57 -5.73
N ALA A 175 9.79 0.15 -4.63
CA ALA A 175 10.41 -0.15 -3.34
C ALA A 175 10.05 -1.58 -2.85
N ALA A 176 8.76 -1.93 -2.87
CA ALA A 176 8.29 -3.25 -2.45
C ALA A 176 8.88 -4.39 -3.30
N THR A 177 8.89 -4.23 -4.62
CA THR A 177 9.46 -5.23 -5.53
C THR A 177 10.97 -5.31 -5.40
N SER A 178 11.68 -4.19 -5.19
CA SER A 178 13.12 -4.19 -4.93
C SER A 178 13.48 -5.04 -3.71
N CYS A 179 12.76 -4.88 -2.58
CA CYS A 179 12.97 -5.68 -1.39
C CYS A 179 12.64 -7.15 -1.63
N LYS A 180 11.49 -7.44 -2.26
CA LYS A 180 11.08 -8.80 -2.64
C LYS A 180 12.16 -9.52 -3.44
N PHE A 181 12.65 -8.92 -4.52
CA PHE A 181 13.61 -9.57 -5.42
C PHE A 181 15.04 -9.55 -4.88
N SER A 182 15.42 -8.58 -4.06
CA SER A 182 16.77 -8.54 -3.46
C SER A 182 16.94 -9.57 -2.35
N GLN A 183 15.90 -9.82 -1.55
CA GLN A 183 15.95 -10.72 -0.40
C GLN A 183 15.68 -12.19 -0.74
N ARG A 184 15.22 -12.48 -1.97
CA ARG A 184 14.81 -13.82 -2.41
C ARG A 184 15.62 -14.27 -3.62
N LYS A 185 16.60 -15.14 -3.38
CA LYS A 185 17.54 -15.64 -4.42
C LYS A 185 16.83 -16.34 -5.57
N ASP A 186 15.80 -17.12 -5.27
CA ASP A 186 14.92 -17.79 -6.23
C ASP A 186 14.21 -16.78 -7.16
N LEU A 187 13.68 -15.71 -6.59
CA LEU A 187 13.01 -14.66 -7.37
C LEU A 187 14.01 -13.81 -8.15
N ARG A 188 15.20 -13.53 -7.59
CA ARG A 188 16.29 -12.86 -8.30
C ARG A 188 16.69 -13.64 -9.56
N ALA A 189 16.87 -14.95 -9.45
CA ALA A 189 17.16 -15.80 -10.61
C ALA A 189 16.04 -15.76 -11.66
N ALA A 190 14.78 -15.74 -11.24
CA ALA A 190 13.65 -15.56 -12.16
C ALA A 190 13.70 -14.20 -12.87
N MET A 191 14.08 -13.11 -12.17
CA MET A 191 14.26 -11.80 -12.77
C MET A 191 15.39 -11.80 -13.82
N ASP A 192 16.55 -12.36 -13.48
CA ASP A 192 17.71 -12.43 -14.38
C ASP A 192 17.41 -13.25 -15.64
N ALA A 193 16.60 -14.31 -15.53
CA ALA A 193 16.15 -15.12 -16.67
C ALA A 193 15.34 -14.32 -17.71
N THR A 194 14.80 -13.15 -17.36
CA THR A 194 14.05 -12.29 -18.28
C THR A 194 14.90 -11.24 -19.00
N ARG A 195 16.23 -11.23 -18.79
CA ARG A 195 17.14 -10.28 -19.43
C ARG A 195 16.94 -10.23 -20.95
N GLY A 196 17.00 -9.04 -21.51
CA GLY A 196 16.77 -8.79 -22.95
C GLY A 196 15.29 -8.75 -23.35
N ARG A 197 14.36 -9.01 -22.44
CA ARG A 197 12.91 -8.97 -22.70
C ARG A 197 12.22 -7.91 -21.86
N THR A 198 11.14 -7.35 -22.39
CA THR A 198 10.24 -6.48 -21.62
C THR A 198 9.24 -7.35 -20.87
N LEU A 199 9.12 -7.15 -19.55
CA LEU A 199 8.11 -7.81 -18.73
C LEU A 199 6.73 -7.21 -19.02
N VAL A 200 5.71 -8.05 -19.21
CA VAL A 200 4.36 -7.62 -19.58
C VAL A 200 3.31 -8.32 -18.72
N GLU A 201 2.55 -7.53 -17.95
CA GLU A 201 1.42 -8.06 -17.18
C GLU A 201 0.17 -8.20 -18.06
N ALA A 202 -0.05 -9.41 -18.57
CA ALA A 202 -1.16 -9.79 -19.46
C ALA A 202 -2.47 -10.02 -18.67
N ALA A 203 -2.92 -8.99 -17.96
CA ALA A 203 -4.15 -9.01 -17.18
C ALA A 203 -5.32 -8.34 -17.96
N PRO A 204 -6.34 -9.11 -18.43
CA PRO A 204 -7.42 -8.58 -19.28
C PRO A 204 -8.26 -7.47 -18.64
N ARG A 205 -8.32 -7.44 -17.30
CA ARG A 205 -9.16 -6.51 -16.54
C ARG A 205 -8.37 -5.37 -15.88
N ASP A 206 -7.06 -5.31 -16.09
CA ASP A 206 -6.20 -4.28 -15.50
C ASP A 206 -5.52 -3.46 -16.60
N ARG A 207 -5.96 -2.20 -16.75
CA ARG A 207 -5.40 -1.24 -17.72
C ARG A 207 -4.36 -0.30 -17.10
N ILE A 208 -4.07 -0.43 -15.81
CA ILE A 208 -3.11 0.41 -15.11
C ILE A 208 -1.81 -0.37 -14.90
N TRP A 209 -1.88 -1.46 -14.14
CA TRP A 209 -0.70 -2.27 -13.86
C TRP A 209 -0.41 -3.26 -14.99
N GLY A 210 -1.46 -3.70 -15.69
CA GLY A 210 -1.37 -4.55 -16.88
C GLY A 210 -1.69 -3.85 -18.19
N ILE A 211 -1.67 -4.65 -19.26
CA ILE A 211 -1.96 -4.21 -20.63
C ILE A 211 -3.44 -4.24 -21.00
N GLY A 212 -4.32 -4.66 -20.09
CA GLY A 212 -5.76 -4.77 -20.36
C GLY A 212 -6.13 -5.86 -21.38
N LEU A 213 -5.22 -6.80 -21.66
CA LEU A 213 -5.40 -7.91 -22.58
C LEU A 213 -4.84 -9.19 -21.96
N GLY A 214 -5.36 -10.34 -22.41
CA GLY A 214 -4.70 -11.63 -22.18
C GLY A 214 -3.57 -11.85 -23.18
N GLU A 215 -2.64 -12.75 -22.87
CA GLU A 215 -1.43 -12.98 -23.69
C GLU A 215 -1.75 -13.29 -25.16
N ALA A 216 -2.74 -14.14 -25.42
CA ALA A 216 -3.11 -14.51 -26.79
C ALA A 216 -3.60 -13.29 -27.60
N ALA A 217 -4.42 -12.43 -27.01
CA ALA A 217 -4.88 -11.21 -27.65
C ALA A 217 -3.75 -10.18 -27.83
N ALA A 218 -2.85 -10.08 -26.84
CA ALA A 218 -1.70 -9.20 -26.90
C ALA A 218 -0.71 -9.56 -28.02
N LYS A 219 -0.54 -10.86 -28.31
CA LYS A 219 0.30 -11.34 -29.43
C LYS A 219 -0.30 -11.06 -30.81
N ALA A 220 -1.63 -10.88 -30.89
CA ALA A 220 -2.35 -10.62 -32.13
C ALA A 220 -2.48 -9.12 -32.46
N MET A 221 -1.93 -8.23 -31.63
CA MET A 221 -2.09 -6.78 -31.73
C MET A 221 -0.75 -6.07 -31.52
N PRO A 222 -0.45 -4.99 -32.26
CA PRO A 222 0.75 -4.19 -32.04
C PRO A 222 0.83 -3.69 -30.58
N PRO A 223 2.00 -3.71 -29.93
CA PRO A 223 2.13 -3.25 -28.54
C PRO A 223 1.66 -1.80 -28.29
N ALA A 224 1.79 -0.93 -29.30
CA ALA A 224 1.31 0.45 -29.25
C ALA A 224 -0.22 0.58 -29.13
N GLU A 225 -0.97 -0.46 -29.50
CA GLU A 225 -2.44 -0.49 -29.46
C GLU A 225 -2.98 -1.15 -28.19
N TRP A 226 -2.10 -1.68 -27.31
CA TRP A 226 -2.55 -2.29 -26.07
C TRP A 226 -3.28 -1.25 -25.18
N PRO A 227 -4.48 -1.56 -24.67
CA PRO A 227 -5.34 -0.60 -23.96
C PRO A 227 -4.88 -0.25 -22.55
N GLY A 228 -3.80 -0.86 -22.05
CA GLY A 228 -3.30 -0.70 -20.69
C GLY A 228 -1.86 -0.22 -20.61
N GLN A 229 -1.50 0.38 -19.48
CA GLN A 229 -0.22 1.07 -19.27
C GLN A 229 0.96 0.13 -18.94
N ASN A 230 0.70 -1.14 -18.59
CA ASN A 230 1.74 -2.10 -18.19
C ASN A 230 2.69 -1.59 -17.09
N LEU A 231 2.21 -0.81 -16.12
CA LEU A 231 3.09 -0.19 -15.14
C LEU A 231 3.88 -1.21 -14.32
N LEU A 232 3.33 -2.41 -14.04
CA LEU A 232 4.05 -3.41 -13.28
C LEU A 232 5.20 -3.99 -14.13
N GLY A 233 4.91 -4.32 -15.38
CA GLY A 233 5.92 -4.80 -16.32
C GLY A 233 7.07 -3.80 -16.52
N ALA A 234 6.75 -2.51 -16.71
CA ALA A 234 7.75 -1.45 -16.81
C ALA A 234 8.56 -1.29 -15.52
N THR A 235 7.91 -1.32 -14.35
CA THR A 235 8.56 -1.22 -13.04
C THR A 235 9.55 -2.36 -12.81
N LEU A 236 9.15 -3.60 -13.12
CA LEU A 236 9.99 -4.79 -12.94
C LEU A 236 11.14 -4.84 -13.96
N THR A 237 10.90 -4.42 -15.21
CA THR A 237 11.93 -4.31 -16.24
C THR A 237 13.02 -3.34 -15.78
N ARG A 238 12.63 -2.14 -15.33
CA ARG A 238 13.55 -1.16 -14.74
C ARG A 238 14.29 -1.73 -13.53
N LEU A 239 13.57 -2.37 -12.60
CA LEU A 239 14.17 -2.95 -11.41
C LEU A 239 15.24 -3.99 -11.75
N ARG A 240 15.01 -4.87 -12.72
CA ARG A 240 16.01 -5.85 -13.19
C ARG A 240 17.27 -5.16 -13.69
N ASP A 241 17.10 -4.10 -14.47
CA ASP A 241 18.22 -3.39 -15.09
C ASP A 241 19.03 -2.67 -14.01
N ASP A 242 18.37 -2.02 -13.04
CA ASP A 242 19.00 -1.42 -11.86
C ASP A 242 19.73 -2.48 -10.99
N MET A 243 19.12 -3.64 -10.76
CA MET A 243 19.75 -4.77 -10.05
C MET A 243 20.96 -5.35 -10.79
N THR A 244 20.97 -5.28 -12.12
CA THR A 244 22.12 -5.69 -12.96
C THR A 244 23.24 -4.67 -12.85
N ALA A 245 22.91 -3.39 -12.90
CA ALA A 245 23.86 -2.29 -12.77
C ALA A 245 24.43 -2.15 -11.35
N GLY A 246 23.91 -2.90 -10.38
CA GLY A 246 24.36 -2.86 -8.98
C GLY A 246 23.87 -1.63 -8.22
N THR A 247 22.86 -0.93 -8.72
CA THR A 247 22.32 0.29 -8.09
C THR A 247 21.26 0.00 -7.01
N VAL A 248 20.76 -1.25 -6.95
CA VAL A 248 19.84 -1.71 -5.90
C VAL A 248 20.62 -2.40 -4.78
N PRO A 249 20.50 -1.96 -3.52
CA PRO A 249 21.16 -2.60 -2.38
C PRO A 249 20.71 -4.06 -2.18
N ALA A 250 21.54 -4.87 -1.52
CA ALA A 250 21.26 -6.30 -1.28
C ALA A 250 19.96 -6.58 -0.50
N ARG A 251 19.45 -5.61 0.27
CA ARG A 251 18.16 -5.71 0.99
C ARG A 251 17.01 -5.00 0.27
N GLY A 252 17.23 -4.41 -0.90
CA GLY A 252 16.29 -3.51 -1.57
C GLY A 252 16.40 -2.07 -1.06
N ILE A 253 15.53 -1.20 -1.55
CA ILE A 253 15.49 0.22 -1.17
C ILE A 253 14.45 0.48 -0.07
N SER A 254 14.65 1.55 0.70
CA SER A 254 13.61 2.08 1.60
C SER A 254 12.49 2.76 0.81
N LEU A 255 11.29 2.81 1.39
CA LEU A 255 10.18 3.61 0.89
C LEU A 255 10.10 4.92 1.68
N ASP A 256 10.34 6.04 1.00
CA ASP A 256 10.19 7.37 1.58
C ASP A 256 8.81 7.94 1.20
N LEU A 257 8.01 8.29 2.20
CA LEU A 257 6.69 8.91 2.02
C LEU A 257 6.66 10.32 2.60
N PRO A 258 5.92 11.24 1.97
CA PRO A 258 5.71 12.56 2.55
C PRO A 258 4.90 12.47 3.83
N VAL A 259 4.93 13.55 4.62
CA VAL A 259 3.92 13.76 5.67
C VAL A 259 2.55 13.68 5.01
N PRO A 260 1.61 12.86 5.53
CA PRO A 260 0.27 12.81 4.97
C PRO A 260 -0.39 14.18 5.02
N ASP A 261 -0.97 14.59 3.90
CA ASP A 261 -1.85 15.76 3.85
C ASP A 261 -3.22 15.37 4.44
N VAL A 262 -3.24 15.26 5.76
CA VAL A 262 -4.46 15.10 6.54
C VAL A 262 -5.04 16.49 6.72
N GLY A 263 -5.83 16.95 5.75
CA GLY A 263 -6.49 18.26 5.81
C GLY A 263 -7.09 18.54 7.21
N ASP A 264 -7.13 19.82 7.61
CA ASP A 264 -7.24 20.37 8.99
C ASP A 264 -8.26 19.74 9.98
N GLY A 265 -9.10 18.79 9.57
CA GLY A 265 -10.09 18.11 10.40
C GLY A 265 -9.62 16.89 11.20
N ALA A 266 -8.38 16.40 11.03
CA ALA A 266 -7.88 15.24 11.77
C ALA A 266 -6.82 15.63 12.82
N VAL A 267 -7.24 16.42 13.81
CA VAL A 267 -6.44 16.59 15.04
C VAL A 267 -6.45 15.25 15.76
N VAL A 268 -5.41 14.44 15.55
CA VAL A 268 -5.19 13.22 16.31
C VAL A 268 -4.88 13.65 17.74
N ALA A 269 -5.88 13.57 18.61
CA ALA A 269 -5.69 13.85 20.03
C ALA A 269 -4.54 12.95 20.54
N ARG A 270 -3.46 13.58 21.01
CA ARG A 270 -2.32 12.86 21.60
C ARG A 270 -2.84 12.04 22.78
N ALA A 271 -2.44 10.78 22.87
CA ALA A 271 -2.86 9.93 23.97
C ALA A 271 -2.50 10.61 25.31
N PRO A 272 -3.44 10.70 26.28
CA PRO A 272 -3.20 11.39 27.54
C PRO A 272 -2.11 10.66 28.32
N THR A 273 -1.18 11.45 28.86
CA THR A 273 -0.06 10.97 29.66
C THR A 273 -0.56 10.23 30.91
N LYS A 274 0.28 9.37 31.48
CA LYS A 274 -0.03 8.62 32.72
C LYS A 274 -0.47 9.56 33.87
N ARG A 275 -0.01 10.82 33.85
CA ARG A 275 -0.36 11.87 34.82
C ARG A 275 -1.76 12.44 34.61
N GLU A 276 -2.21 12.56 33.36
CA GLU A 276 -3.55 13.06 33.00
C GLU A 276 -4.64 12.02 33.24
N ARG A 277 -4.34 10.74 32.95
CA ARG A 277 -5.23 9.60 33.27
C ARG A 277 -5.56 9.53 34.76
N LYS A 278 -4.55 9.69 35.61
CA LYS A 278 -4.70 9.68 37.07
C LYS A 278 -5.54 10.85 37.62
N ARG A 279 -5.65 11.94 36.85
CA ARG A 279 -6.42 13.14 37.25
C ARG A 279 -7.91 13.01 36.90
N GLY A 280 -8.27 12.24 35.88
CA GLY A 280 -9.66 11.95 35.50
C GLY A 280 -10.36 10.99 36.47
N GLU A 281 -9.64 10.00 36.99
CA GLU A 281 -10.18 9.00 37.92
C GLU A 281 -10.62 9.57 39.28
N LYS A 282 -10.11 10.74 39.68
CA LYS A 282 -10.46 11.38 40.96
C LYS A 282 -11.73 12.24 40.93
N LYS A 283 -12.39 12.41 39.78
CA LYS A 283 -13.56 13.33 39.63
C LYS A 283 -14.89 12.66 39.25
N GLY A 284 -14.99 11.33 39.28
CA GLY A 284 -16.22 10.61 38.95
C GLY A 284 -17.00 10.12 40.17
N GLY A 285 -17.78 11.00 40.80
CA GLY A 285 -18.77 10.62 41.82
C GLY A 285 -19.88 11.66 41.88
N GLY A 286 -21.06 11.33 41.35
CA GLY A 286 -22.24 12.20 41.41
C GLY A 286 -23.14 12.05 40.19
N VAL A 287 -24.24 11.31 40.37
CA VAL A 287 -25.31 11.02 39.40
C VAL A 287 -26.24 12.24 39.28
N ALA A 288 -26.72 12.57 38.08
CA ALA A 288 -27.99 13.28 37.89
C ALA A 288 -28.58 12.99 36.50
N ALA A 289 -29.80 12.45 36.49
CA ALA A 289 -30.63 12.27 35.30
C ALA A 289 -31.27 13.61 34.87
N PRO A 290 -31.59 13.82 33.58
CA PRO A 290 -32.20 15.07 33.12
C PRO A 290 -33.72 15.09 33.36
N VAL A 291 -34.19 16.17 33.98
CA VAL A 291 -35.61 16.55 34.11
C VAL A 291 -36.05 17.25 32.81
N VAL A 292 -37.21 16.83 32.29
CA VAL A 292 -37.91 17.46 31.17
C VAL A 292 -38.72 18.64 31.72
N GLU A 293 -38.50 19.86 31.21
CA GLU A 293 -39.33 21.03 31.54
C GLU A 293 -40.11 21.49 30.30
N GLU A 294 -41.43 21.30 30.36
CA GLU A 294 -42.41 21.72 29.37
C GLU A 294 -42.86 23.16 29.71
N ARG A 295 -42.50 24.15 28.90
CA ARG A 295 -43.01 25.53 29.04
C ARG A 295 -44.17 25.80 28.10
N ARG A 296 -45.38 25.79 28.66
CA ARG A 296 -46.54 26.55 28.16
C ARG A 296 -46.71 27.80 29.01
N THR A 297 -46.71 28.98 28.39
CA THR A 297 -47.52 30.11 28.88
C THR A 297 -48.17 30.85 27.71
N ARG A 298 -49.43 31.22 27.94
CA ARG A 298 -50.39 31.83 27.03
C ARG A 298 -50.20 33.36 26.96
N GLY A 299 -50.38 33.90 25.76
CA GLY A 299 -51.32 34.98 25.43
C GLY A 299 -51.13 36.39 26.03
N SER A 300 -51.00 37.39 25.15
CA SER A 300 -51.97 38.49 25.08
C SER A 300 -51.76 39.32 23.81
N GLY A 301 -52.86 39.58 23.09
CA GLY A 301 -52.84 40.29 21.82
C GLY A 301 -52.89 41.81 21.94
N LYS A 302 -52.62 42.49 20.82
CA LYS A 302 -53.23 43.79 20.51
C LYS A 302 -53.24 44.02 19.00
N ARG A 303 -54.46 44.26 18.49
CA ARG A 303 -54.78 44.70 17.12
C ARG A 303 -54.48 46.20 16.95
N ARG A 304 -54.18 46.61 15.70
CA ARG A 304 -54.64 47.82 14.93
C ARG A 304 -53.73 47.94 13.68
N ARG A 305 -54.16 47.66 12.44
CA ARG A 305 -54.99 48.41 11.44
C ARG A 305 -54.45 49.79 11.00
N SER A 306 -53.97 49.84 9.74
CA SER A 306 -54.09 50.87 8.67
C SER A 306 -52.89 50.66 7.71
N GLY A 307 -52.96 50.48 6.39
CA GLY A 307 -53.96 50.84 5.40
C GLY A 307 -53.35 51.82 4.40
N ASP A 308 -52.70 51.30 3.34
CA ASP A 308 -52.75 51.71 1.92
C ASP A 308 -52.06 50.61 1.08
#